data_AF-A0A090T0W7-F1
#
_entry.id   AF-A0A090T0W7-F1
#
_cell.length_a   1.000
_cell.length_b   1.000
_cell.length_c   1.000
_cell.angle_alpha   90.00
_cell.angle_beta   90.00
_cell.angle_gamma   90.00
#
_symmetry.space_group_name_H-M   'P 1'
#
loop_
_entity.id
_entity.type
_entity.pdbx_description
1 polymer ?
#
loop_
_entity_poly.entity_id
_entity_poly.type
_entity_poly.pdbx_seq_one_letter_code
_entity_poly.pdbx_strand_id
1 'polypeptide(L)'
;MKLTLLNACQTQLRESFQQLYHVTPSQYQAQFVTFDAMWRLTTSKSPKDKTDVPDKANTSTTSSVYEEAQHCLSRIFVVIASIKLECRKTFEVSLKHGEHPPQLALYLSFLKLFERAQARINTFTHKHLLFYYRDVLKQAPQQATQSPVYLKLSKSKASQQPVVIEQGHKFSPRNGADFSPIIYHAAYGMNVTDAEVYKLFHFSLCRDPLISPEKELGLPSSVTGQKRHLDPEMTGQKKLEFESFALFNNAKPLTSDTEPELQAMGLTFSDPILTMAEGERELSLVFELQEVGSSQLYQRLSLLSRADNDNSPLTDDEIVAAFATVIKEIIELQAPIFSDWQLHIKSQEVVDHITITALKALLPLAPEAQLQTLYRELYLALLNITTQELLQHSNSKTNKALLFRVLGQLMARQALYRQQWLGDEQIATITRSTNRLLTPTLLMPPCKPL
;
A
#
# COMPACT_ATOMS: atom_id res chain seq x y z
N MET A 1 14.72 -36.51 1.78
CA MET A 1 14.12 -37.84 2.05
C MET A 1 13.87 -38.08 3.54
N LYS A 2 14.87 -37.99 4.43
CA LYS A 2 14.68 -38.16 5.89
C LYS A 2 13.82 -37.05 6.52
N LEU A 3 14.04 -35.78 6.14
CA LEU A 3 13.21 -34.64 6.60
C LEU A 3 11.80 -34.63 6.03
N THR A 4 11.62 -35.10 4.79
CA THR A 4 10.29 -35.17 4.14
C THR A 4 9.44 -36.29 4.72
N LEU A 5 10.04 -37.44 5.06
CA LEU A 5 9.36 -38.51 5.83
C LEU A 5 9.05 -38.08 7.26
N LEU A 6 9.96 -37.37 7.92
CA LEU A 6 9.72 -36.84 9.26
C LEU A 6 8.58 -35.82 9.26
N ASN A 7 8.56 -34.89 8.30
CA ASN A 7 7.47 -33.94 8.15
C ASN A 7 6.14 -34.63 7.81
N ALA A 8 6.12 -35.61 6.89
CA ALA A 8 4.90 -36.32 6.53
C ALA A 8 4.32 -37.13 7.70
N CYS A 9 5.18 -37.83 8.46
CA CYS A 9 4.76 -38.51 9.70
C CYS A 9 4.32 -37.50 10.76
N GLN A 10 4.99 -36.35 10.88
CA GLN A 10 4.62 -35.32 11.84
C GLN A 10 3.26 -34.70 11.51
N THR A 11 2.96 -34.43 10.24
CA THR A 11 1.68 -33.87 9.81
C THR A 11 0.53 -34.85 10.00
N GLN A 12 0.70 -36.12 9.59
CA GLN A 12 -0.35 -37.13 9.77
C GLN A 12 -0.64 -37.40 11.25
N LEU A 13 0.39 -37.50 12.09
CA LEU A 13 0.19 -37.70 13.52
C LEU A 13 -0.43 -36.47 14.18
N ARG A 14 -0.06 -35.25 13.78
CA ARG A 14 -0.62 -34.01 14.32
C ARG A 14 -2.13 -33.92 14.11
N GLU A 15 -2.63 -34.23 12.92
CA GLU A 15 -4.06 -34.20 12.62
C GLU A 15 -4.84 -35.20 13.48
N SER A 16 -4.33 -36.44 13.59
CA SER A 16 -4.92 -37.46 14.46
C SER A 16 -4.91 -37.07 15.93
N PHE A 17 -3.85 -36.42 16.42
CA PHE A 17 -3.74 -35.94 17.80
C PHE A 17 -4.63 -34.71 18.08
N GLN A 18 -4.83 -33.81 17.12
CA GLN A 18 -5.76 -32.68 17.27
C GLN A 18 -7.21 -33.17 17.36
N GLN A 19 -7.59 -34.16 16.55
CA GLN A 19 -8.92 -34.79 16.64
C GLN A 19 -9.12 -35.46 18.01
N LEU A 20 -8.09 -36.16 18.52
CA LEU A 20 -8.09 -36.72 19.88
C LEU A 20 -8.26 -35.66 20.97
N TYR A 21 -7.58 -34.51 20.85
CA TYR A 21 -7.66 -33.41 21.83
C TYR A 21 -9.08 -32.84 21.94
N HIS A 22 -9.77 -32.64 20.81
CA HIS A 22 -11.13 -32.07 20.79
C HIS A 22 -12.20 -32.98 21.39
N VAL A 23 -11.99 -34.29 21.38
CA VAL A 23 -12.95 -35.29 21.89
C VAL A 23 -12.61 -35.71 23.34
N THR A 24 -11.43 -35.33 23.85
CA THR A 24 -11.01 -35.68 25.22
C THR A 24 -11.77 -34.84 26.25
N PRO A 25 -12.38 -35.46 27.29
CA PRO A 25 -13.07 -34.74 28.36
C PRO A 25 -12.17 -33.70 29.03
N SER A 26 -12.72 -32.51 29.34
CA SER A 26 -11.99 -31.34 29.85
C SER A 26 -11.11 -31.61 31.07
N GLN A 27 -11.53 -32.53 31.94
CA GLN A 27 -10.78 -32.99 33.12
C GLN A 27 -9.42 -33.65 32.81
N TYR A 28 -9.20 -34.18 31.60
CA TYR A 28 -7.95 -34.85 31.19
C TYR A 28 -7.09 -34.04 30.21
N GLN A 29 -7.60 -32.91 29.70
CA GLN A 29 -6.87 -32.05 28.74
C GLN A 29 -5.56 -31.49 29.33
N ALA A 30 -5.49 -31.29 30.65
CA ALA A 30 -4.27 -30.82 31.33
C ALA A 30 -3.08 -31.79 31.23
N GLN A 31 -3.31 -33.09 31.00
CA GLN A 31 -2.23 -34.09 30.89
C GLN A 31 -1.55 -34.07 29.51
N PHE A 32 -2.22 -33.50 28.49
CA PHE A 32 -1.69 -33.36 27.13
C PHE A 32 -0.76 -32.15 26.94
N VAL A 33 -0.66 -31.27 27.94
CA VAL A 33 0.23 -30.09 27.92
C VAL A 33 1.70 -30.49 27.69
N THR A 34 2.11 -31.66 28.19
CA THR A 34 3.46 -32.21 27.99
C THR A 34 3.77 -32.54 26.52
N PHE A 35 2.74 -32.85 25.72
CA PHE A 35 2.87 -33.16 24.29
C PHE A 35 2.69 -31.92 23.39
N ASP A 36 2.05 -30.86 23.89
CA ASP A 36 1.77 -29.63 23.13
C ASP A 36 3.08 -28.93 22.68
N ALA A 37 4.15 -29.02 23.48
CA ALA A 37 5.46 -28.46 23.17
C ALA A 37 6.13 -29.05 21.92
N MET A 38 5.85 -30.32 21.58
CA MET A 38 6.35 -30.96 20.35
C MET A 38 5.39 -30.86 19.18
N TRP A 39 4.08 -30.79 19.42
CA TRP A 39 3.05 -31.04 18.40
C TRP A 39 2.10 -29.87 18.11
N ARG A 40 2.14 -28.78 18.89
CA ARG A 40 1.36 -27.53 18.69
C ARG A 40 -0.13 -27.79 18.43
N LEU A 41 -0.76 -28.55 19.33
CA LEU A 41 -2.12 -29.07 19.20
C LEU A 41 -3.17 -27.97 19.43
N THR A 42 -2.85 -26.93 20.20
CA THR A 42 -3.75 -25.81 20.57
C THR A 42 -4.01 -24.77 19.47
N THR A 43 -3.45 -24.95 18.27
CA THR A 43 -3.61 -23.98 17.17
C THR A 43 -4.51 -24.53 16.06
N SER A 44 -5.82 -24.27 16.16
CA SER A 44 -6.69 -24.18 14.97
C SER A 44 -7.92 -23.34 15.29
N LYS A 45 -8.10 -22.29 14.48
CA LYS A 45 -9.26 -21.38 14.47
C LYS A 45 -10.51 -22.16 14.03
N SER A 46 -11.63 -21.92 14.71
CA SER A 46 -12.96 -22.30 14.24
C SER A 46 -13.26 -21.65 12.88
N PRO A 47 -13.71 -22.39 11.86
CA PRO A 47 -14.36 -21.81 10.69
C PRO A 47 -15.88 -21.92 10.87
N LYS A 48 -16.56 -20.79 11.03
CA LYS A 48 -18.00 -20.64 10.75
C LYS A 48 -18.17 -19.99 9.38
N ASP A 49 -19.14 -20.51 8.64
CA ASP A 49 -19.85 -19.94 7.48
C ASP A 49 -19.08 -19.71 6.17
N LYS A 50 -19.30 -20.59 5.17
CA LYS A 50 -20.38 -20.43 4.17
C LYS A 50 -20.45 -21.66 3.23
N THR A 51 -21.68 -22.15 3.08
CA THR A 51 -22.30 -22.81 1.92
C THR A 51 -21.41 -23.24 0.74
N ASP A 52 -21.34 -24.55 0.51
CA ASP A 52 -21.67 -25.18 -0.78
C ASP A 52 -21.87 -26.70 -0.60
N VAL A 53 -22.93 -27.22 -1.22
CA VAL A 53 -23.33 -28.64 -1.24
C VAL A 53 -22.48 -29.36 -2.30
N PRO A 54 -21.98 -30.58 -2.03
CA PRO A 54 -22.51 -31.73 -2.76
C PRO A 54 -22.68 -33.00 -1.93
N ASP A 55 -23.79 -33.68 -2.27
CA ASP A 55 -24.01 -35.13 -2.38
C ASP A 55 -23.80 -36.10 -1.20
N LYS A 56 -24.96 -36.65 -0.80
CA LYS A 56 -25.16 -37.86 -0.01
C LYS A 56 -24.55 -39.09 -0.69
N ALA A 57 -23.72 -39.85 0.04
CA ALA A 57 -23.79 -41.31 0.08
C ALA A 57 -22.94 -41.89 1.23
N ASN A 58 -23.61 -42.63 2.14
CA ASN A 58 -23.10 -43.78 2.89
C ASN A 58 -22.07 -43.56 4.02
N THR A 59 -22.50 -43.04 5.18
CA THR A 59 -21.77 -43.25 6.46
C THR A 59 -22.74 -43.25 7.64
N SER A 60 -23.17 -44.42 8.13
CA SER A 60 -23.96 -44.47 9.38
C SER A 60 -23.82 -45.75 10.21
N THR A 61 -22.70 -46.49 10.12
CA THR A 61 -22.47 -47.63 11.03
C THR A 61 -21.01 -47.86 11.42
N THR A 62 -20.03 -47.17 10.82
CA THR A 62 -18.59 -47.32 11.15
C THR A 62 -18.06 -46.29 12.16
N SER A 63 -18.82 -45.24 12.51
CA SER A 63 -18.35 -44.19 13.41
C SER A 63 -18.25 -44.62 14.88
N SER A 64 -19.17 -45.46 15.39
CA SER A 64 -19.17 -45.79 16.83
C SER A 64 -17.98 -46.68 17.23
N VAL A 65 -17.60 -47.66 16.40
CA VAL A 65 -16.49 -48.59 16.70
C VAL A 65 -15.13 -47.89 16.59
N TYR A 66 -14.99 -46.97 15.63
CA TYR A 66 -13.76 -46.19 15.47
C TYR A 66 -13.56 -45.18 16.61
N GLU A 67 -14.64 -44.51 17.03
CA GLU A 67 -14.64 -43.61 18.19
C GLU A 67 -14.36 -44.36 19.50
N GLU A 68 -14.93 -45.55 19.69
CA GLU A 68 -14.66 -46.41 20.86
C GLU A 68 -13.21 -46.93 20.88
N ALA A 69 -12.66 -47.30 19.71
CA ALA A 69 -11.27 -47.73 19.58
C ALA A 69 -10.29 -46.57 19.87
N GLN A 70 -10.57 -45.36 19.39
CA GLN A 70 -9.78 -44.17 19.70
C GLN A 70 -9.87 -43.79 21.18
N HIS A 71 -11.05 -43.91 21.80
CA HIS A 71 -11.23 -43.69 23.22
C HIS A 71 -10.43 -44.70 24.07
N CYS A 72 -10.45 -45.99 23.71
CA CYS A 72 -9.63 -47.02 24.35
C CYS A 72 -8.13 -46.74 24.21
N LEU A 73 -7.66 -46.33 23.03
CA LEU A 73 -6.26 -45.98 22.80
C LEU A 73 -5.82 -44.78 23.65
N SER A 74 -6.65 -43.73 23.75
CA SER A 74 -6.36 -42.56 24.58
C SER A 74 -6.22 -42.93 26.07
N ARG A 75 -7.10 -43.80 26.58
CA ARG A 75 -7.05 -44.31 27.94
C ARG A 75 -5.79 -45.13 28.19
N ILE A 76 -5.36 -45.95 27.23
CA ILE A 76 -4.11 -46.70 27.33
C ILE A 76 -2.92 -45.74 27.43
N PHE A 77 -2.87 -44.68 26.61
CA PHE A 77 -1.78 -43.71 26.70
C PHE A 77 -1.75 -42.96 28.03
N VAL A 78 -2.91 -42.56 28.55
CA VAL A 78 -3.04 -41.92 29.87
C VAL A 78 -2.58 -42.86 30.98
N VAL A 79 -2.97 -44.14 30.92
CA VAL A 79 -2.54 -45.17 31.88
C VAL A 79 -1.03 -45.41 31.79
N ILE A 80 -0.46 -45.48 30.59
CA ILE A 80 1.00 -45.62 30.42
C ILE A 80 1.74 -44.39 30.98
N ALA A 81 1.21 -43.18 30.76
CA ALA A 81 1.79 -41.95 31.28
C ALA A 81 1.71 -41.88 32.82
N SER A 82 0.58 -42.25 33.41
CA SER A 82 0.41 -42.28 34.87
C SER A 82 1.28 -43.35 35.51
N ILE A 83 1.37 -44.55 34.93
CA ILE A 83 2.29 -45.61 35.38
C ILE A 83 3.73 -45.13 35.30
N LYS A 84 4.16 -44.47 34.22
CA LYS A 84 5.54 -43.93 34.12
C LYS A 84 5.85 -42.91 35.23
N LEU A 85 4.90 -42.03 35.53
CA LEU A 85 5.06 -41.02 36.58
C LEU A 85 5.15 -41.68 37.96
N GLU A 86 4.28 -42.64 38.24
CA GLU A 86 4.24 -43.33 39.52
C GLU A 86 5.44 -44.26 39.69
N CYS A 87 5.86 -44.97 38.63
CA CYS A 87 7.11 -45.72 38.62
C CYS A 87 8.32 -44.83 38.88
N ARG A 88 8.39 -43.60 38.35
CA ARG A 88 9.50 -42.67 38.67
C ARG A 88 9.51 -42.29 40.14
N LYS A 89 8.36 -41.93 40.72
CA LYS A 89 8.27 -41.59 42.14
C LYS A 89 8.65 -42.78 43.03
N THR A 90 8.09 -43.95 42.75
CA THR A 90 8.37 -45.19 43.47
C THR A 90 9.82 -45.62 43.31
N PHE A 91 10.42 -45.41 42.13
CA PHE A 91 11.84 -45.68 41.89
C PHE A 91 12.75 -44.75 42.69
N GLU A 92 12.47 -43.45 42.76
CA GLU A 92 13.26 -42.52 43.59
C GLU A 92 13.15 -42.82 45.08
N VAL A 93 11.96 -43.20 45.56
CA VAL A 93 11.74 -43.63 46.94
C VAL A 93 12.48 -44.94 47.21
N SER A 94 12.39 -45.90 46.28
CA SER A 94 13.09 -47.18 46.36
C SER A 94 14.61 -46.99 46.40
N LEU A 95 15.18 -46.10 45.58
CA LEU A 95 16.63 -45.81 45.60
C LEU A 95 17.14 -45.34 46.96
N LYS A 96 16.31 -44.68 47.78
CA LYS A 96 16.69 -44.16 49.10
C LYS A 96 16.58 -45.19 50.25
N HIS A 97 15.85 -46.29 50.04
CA HIS A 97 15.53 -47.25 51.10
C HIS A 97 16.70 -48.16 51.52
N GLY A 98 17.84 -48.12 50.82
CA GLY A 98 19.08 -48.81 51.20
C GLY A 98 19.08 -50.35 51.05
N GLU A 99 17.91 -50.98 51.02
CA GLU A 99 17.72 -52.44 50.91
C GLU A 99 17.64 -52.93 49.46
N HIS A 100 18.70 -52.68 48.68
CA HIS A 100 18.79 -53.18 47.29
C HIS A 100 19.61 -54.48 47.24
N PRO A 101 19.16 -55.49 46.48
CA PRO A 101 19.99 -56.66 46.20
C PRO A 101 21.36 -56.25 45.63
N PRO A 102 22.49 -56.82 46.09
CA PRO A 102 23.84 -56.41 45.68
C PRO A 102 24.07 -56.41 44.16
N GLN A 103 23.41 -57.32 43.45
CA GLN A 103 23.47 -57.43 41.99
C GLN A 103 22.90 -56.17 41.31
N LEU A 104 21.82 -55.61 41.85
CA LEU A 104 21.16 -54.42 41.31
C LEU A 104 21.97 -53.15 41.63
N ALA A 105 22.57 -53.07 42.80
CA ALA A 105 23.49 -51.99 43.17
C ALA A 105 24.73 -51.95 42.25
N LEU A 106 25.29 -53.11 41.91
CA LEU A 106 26.41 -53.24 40.98
C LEU A 106 26.02 -52.80 39.56
N TYR A 107 24.84 -53.20 39.09
CA TYR A 107 24.32 -52.79 37.79
C TYR A 107 24.06 -51.27 37.69
N LEU A 108 23.43 -50.67 38.70
CA LEU A 108 23.21 -49.22 38.76
C LEU A 108 24.53 -48.44 38.82
N SER A 109 25.52 -48.96 39.55
CA SER A 109 26.86 -48.37 39.62
C SER A 109 27.57 -48.42 38.26
N PHE A 110 27.43 -49.53 37.53
CA PHE A 110 27.90 -49.63 36.15
C PHE A 110 27.23 -48.59 35.24
N LEU A 111 25.91 -48.43 35.31
CA LEU A 111 25.19 -47.43 34.49
C LEU A 111 25.66 -46.00 34.77
N LYS A 112 25.88 -45.63 36.03
CA LYS A 112 26.43 -44.32 36.40
C LYS A 112 27.84 -44.09 35.86
N LEU A 113 28.67 -45.13 35.86
CA LEU A 113 30.02 -45.03 35.29
C LEU A 113 29.98 -44.94 33.76
N PHE A 114 29.11 -45.71 33.13
CA PHE A 114 28.89 -45.71 31.69
C PHE A 114 28.38 -44.35 31.18
N GLU A 115 27.53 -43.66 31.94
CA GLU A 115 27.04 -42.32 31.61
C GLU A 115 28.17 -41.32 31.38
N ARG A 116 29.28 -41.40 32.14
CA ARG A 116 30.46 -40.54 31.94
C ARG A 116 31.15 -40.81 30.61
N ALA A 117 31.27 -42.09 30.23
CA ALA A 117 31.83 -42.48 28.93
C ALA A 117 30.92 -42.00 27.80
N GLN A 118 29.61 -42.15 27.94
CA GLN A 118 28.62 -41.68 26.99
C GLN A 118 28.67 -40.15 26.84
N ALA A 119 28.73 -39.39 27.93
CA ALA A 119 28.85 -37.94 27.91
C ALA A 119 30.11 -37.48 27.14
N ARG A 120 31.24 -38.15 27.36
CA ARG A 120 32.48 -37.86 26.64
C ARG A 120 32.35 -38.14 25.14
N ILE A 121 31.76 -39.27 24.77
CA ILE A 121 31.51 -39.62 23.36
C ILE A 121 30.56 -38.61 22.71
N ASN A 122 29.52 -38.16 23.41
CA ASN A 122 28.57 -37.18 22.89
C ASN A 122 29.21 -35.80 22.60
N THR A 123 30.37 -35.48 23.19
CA THR A 123 31.13 -34.26 22.82
C THR A 123 31.89 -34.38 21.50
N PHE A 124 32.05 -35.60 20.97
CA PHE A 124 32.87 -35.85 19.78
C PHE A 124 32.37 -35.09 18.56
N THR A 125 31.06 -35.10 18.31
CA THR A 125 30.48 -34.41 17.14
C THR A 125 30.75 -32.91 17.16
N HIS A 126 30.67 -32.27 18.34
CA HIS A 126 30.98 -30.85 18.49
C HIS A 126 32.47 -30.56 18.28
N LYS A 127 33.35 -31.40 18.83
CA LYS A 127 34.81 -31.27 18.64
C LYS A 127 35.22 -31.48 17.19
N HIS A 128 34.64 -32.48 16.52
CA HIS A 128 34.87 -32.74 15.10
C HIS A 128 34.40 -31.56 14.23
N LEU A 129 33.25 -30.98 14.55
CA LEU A 129 32.75 -29.77 13.88
C LEU A 129 33.72 -28.59 14.09
N LEU A 130 34.19 -28.35 15.31
CA LEU A 130 35.17 -27.30 15.60
C LEU A 130 36.49 -27.52 14.86
N PHE A 131 36.99 -28.76 14.82
CA PHE A 131 38.19 -29.14 14.06
C PHE A 131 38.01 -28.86 12.56
N TYR A 132 36.87 -29.28 12.00
CA TYR A 132 36.61 -29.05 10.59
C TYR A 132 36.56 -27.56 10.23
N TYR A 133 35.88 -26.74 11.03
CA TYR A 133 35.82 -25.30 10.76
C TYR A 133 37.14 -24.56 11.05
N ARG A 134 37.81 -24.86 12.18
CA ARG A 134 38.99 -24.10 12.62
C ARG A 134 40.30 -24.59 12.02
N ASP A 135 40.48 -25.91 11.85
CA ASP A 135 41.76 -26.49 11.46
C ASP A 135 41.78 -26.90 9.97
N VAL A 136 40.69 -27.46 9.45
CA VAL A 136 40.57 -27.83 8.03
C VAL A 136 40.22 -26.62 7.17
N LEU A 137 39.11 -25.95 7.48
CA LEU A 137 38.65 -24.78 6.72
C LEU A 137 39.34 -23.47 7.15
N LYS A 138 40.13 -23.48 8.23
CA LYS A 138 40.87 -22.32 8.76
C LYS A 138 40.00 -21.08 9.01
N GLN A 139 38.75 -21.30 9.39
CA GLN A 139 37.84 -20.22 9.75
C GLN A 139 38.18 -19.69 11.14
N ALA A 140 38.32 -18.36 11.22
CA ALA A 140 38.47 -17.65 12.48
C ALA A 140 37.13 -17.02 12.90
N PRO A 141 36.83 -16.92 14.21
CA PRO A 141 35.73 -16.10 14.68
C PRO A 141 35.89 -14.67 14.17
N GLN A 142 34.80 -14.07 13.67
CA GLN A 142 34.81 -12.68 13.28
C GLN A 142 35.09 -11.82 14.51
N GLN A 143 36.06 -10.92 14.41
CA GLN A 143 36.32 -9.94 15.46
C GLN A 143 35.11 -9.02 15.61
N ALA A 144 34.84 -8.59 16.85
CA ALA A 144 33.79 -7.61 17.10
C ALA A 144 34.13 -6.32 16.34
N THR A 145 33.28 -5.96 15.37
CA THR A 145 33.38 -4.68 14.69
C THR A 145 33.10 -3.57 15.68
N GLN A 146 33.93 -2.52 15.68
CA GLN A 146 33.68 -1.33 16.50
C GLN A 146 32.36 -0.68 16.04
N SER A 147 31.39 -0.58 16.95
CA SER A 147 30.14 0.10 16.67
C SER A 147 30.33 1.62 16.78
N PRO A 148 30.16 2.39 15.69
CA PRO A 148 30.18 3.84 15.78
C PRO A 148 28.99 4.32 16.61
N VAL A 149 29.22 5.39 17.38
CA VAL A 149 28.18 6.04 18.20
C VAL A 149 28.14 7.51 17.80
N TYR A 150 26.93 8.05 17.68
CA TYR A 150 26.73 9.48 17.45
C TYR A 150 26.52 10.19 18.78
N LEU A 151 27.37 11.18 19.06
CA LEU A 151 27.27 12.02 20.25
C LEU A 151 26.67 13.38 19.86
N LYS A 152 25.63 13.80 20.58
CA LYS A 152 25.14 15.18 20.52
C LYS A 152 25.93 16.01 21.52
N LEU A 153 26.67 17.00 21.03
CA LEU A 153 27.39 17.96 21.86
C LEU A 153 26.57 19.25 21.94
N SER A 154 26.24 19.68 23.15
CA SER A 154 25.53 20.94 23.40
C SER A 154 26.44 21.86 24.22
N LYS A 155 26.63 23.09 23.75
CA LYS A 155 27.43 24.10 24.45
C LYS A 155 26.62 24.70 25.62
N SER A 156 27.29 24.96 26.75
CA SER A 156 26.70 25.73 27.84
C SER A 156 26.53 27.21 27.45
N LYS A 157 25.41 27.83 27.84
CA LYS A 157 25.05 29.23 27.54
C LYS A 157 26.04 30.27 28.10
N ALA A 158 26.94 29.89 28.99
CA ALA A 158 27.87 30.79 29.67
C ALA A 158 29.09 31.22 28.83
N SER A 159 29.43 30.50 27.75
CA SER A 159 30.60 30.80 26.91
C SER A 159 30.19 31.23 25.50
N GLN A 160 30.66 32.40 25.05
CA GLN A 160 30.36 32.91 23.72
C GLN A 160 31.24 32.30 22.62
N GLN A 161 32.40 31.74 22.95
CA GLN A 161 33.32 31.19 21.95
C GLN A 161 32.92 29.75 21.54
N PRO A 162 33.06 29.40 20.25
CA PRO A 162 32.90 28.01 19.78
C PRO A 162 33.94 27.09 20.43
N VAL A 163 33.54 25.85 20.73
CA VAL A 163 34.46 24.81 21.23
C VAL A 163 34.96 23.99 20.05
N VAL A 164 36.27 23.97 19.84
CA VAL A 164 36.90 23.19 18.77
C VAL A 164 37.15 21.77 19.27
N ILE A 165 36.65 20.78 18.54
CA ILE A 165 36.92 19.36 18.75
C ILE A 165 37.81 18.89 17.61
N GLU A 166 39.01 18.43 17.93
CA GLU A 166 39.93 17.87 16.94
C GLU A 166 39.59 16.41 16.61
N GLN A 167 40.03 15.95 15.43
CA GLN A 167 39.97 14.54 15.09
C GLN A 167 40.74 13.71 16.13
N GLY A 168 40.16 12.60 16.57
CA GLY A 168 40.75 11.74 17.60
C GLY A 168 40.51 12.21 19.04
N HIS A 169 39.73 13.28 19.26
CA HIS A 169 39.36 13.69 20.63
C HIS A 169 38.62 12.57 21.37
N LYS A 170 38.93 12.40 22.66
CA LYS A 170 38.52 11.23 23.45
C LYS A 170 37.25 11.49 24.25
N PHE A 171 36.27 10.61 24.12
CA PHE A 171 35.02 10.61 24.90
C PHE A 171 34.88 9.32 25.69
N SER A 172 34.48 9.40 26.97
CA SER A 172 34.31 8.24 27.85
C SER A 172 32.93 8.28 28.54
N PRO A 173 32.05 7.30 28.29
CA PRO A 173 30.71 7.27 28.89
C PRO A 173 30.65 6.60 30.28
N ARG A 174 31.80 6.27 30.90
CA ARG A 174 32.03 5.48 32.15
C ARG A 174 32.58 4.06 31.87
N ASN A 175 33.20 3.45 32.88
CA ASN A 175 33.83 2.12 32.80
C ASN A 175 32.82 1.03 32.40
N GLY A 176 33.28 0.06 31.61
CA GLY A 176 32.49 -1.10 31.19
C GLY A 176 32.21 -2.10 32.32
N ALA A 177 31.50 -3.19 32.00
CA ALA A 177 31.14 -4.25 32.95
C ALA A 177 32.34 -4.88 33.67
N ASP A 178 33.50 -4.93 32.99
CA ASP A 178 34.77 -5.46 33.52
C ASP A 178 35.67 -4.37 34.12
N PHE A 179 35.13 -3.19 34.43
CA PHE A 179 35.84 -1.99 34.91
C PHE A 179 36.91 -1.42 33.96
N SER A 180 37.08 -1.96 32.75
CA SER A 180 37.93 -1.39 31.71
C SER A 180 37.34 -0.08 31.16
N PRO A 181 38.15 0.98 30.94
CA PRO A 181 37.66 2.23 30.39
C PRO A 181 37.28 2.06 28.91
N ILE A 182 36.05 2.44 28.55
CA ILE A 182 35.60 2.50 27.16
C ILE A 182 35.91 3.90 26.62
N ILE A 183 36.77 4.00 25.61
CA ILE A 183 37.21 5.27 25.02
C ILE A 183 36.78 5.33 23.56
N TYR A 184 35.93 6.31 23.24
CA TYR A 184 35.56 6.67 21.88
C TYR A 184 36.45 7.78 21.36
N HIS A 185 36.72 7.78 20.06
CA HIS A 185 37.51 8.81 19.39
C HIS A 185 36.64 9.54 18.37
N ALA A 186 36.74 10.87 18.31
CA ALA A 186 36.07 11.68 17.29
C ALA A 186 36.55 11.29 15.89
N ALA A 187 35.62 10.92 15.00
CA ALA A 187 35.97 10.52 13.63
C ALA A 187 36.48 11.69 12.77
N TYR A 188 36.00 12.90 13.04
CA TYR A 188 36.34 14.13 12.33
C TYR A 188 36.37 15.31 13.33
N GLY A 189 37.12 16.35 12.97
CA GLY A 189 37.12 17.60 13.75
C GLY A 189 35.86 18.44 13.48
N MET A 190 35.35 19.14 14.49
CA MET A 190 34.20 20.03 14.36
C MET A 190 34.28 21.23 15.30
N ASN A 191 33.65 22.34 14.90
CA ASN A 191 33.43 23.50 15.77
C ASN A 191 32.02 23.42 16.37
N VAL A 192 31.93 23.23 17.67
CA VAL A 192 30.66 23.15 18.41
C VAL A 192 30.21 24.56 18.79
N THR A 193 29.09 24.99 18.21
CA THR A 193 28.42 26.27 18.49
C THR A 193 27.21 26.06 19.40
N ASP A 194 26.44 27.13 19.65
CA ASP A 194 25.13 27.12 20.31
C ASP A 194 23.95 26.94 19.34
N ALA A 195 24.22 26.49 18.10
CA ALA A 195 23.16 26.25 17.13
C ALA A 195 22.31 25.03 17.53
N GLU A 196 21.01 25.22 17.65
CA GLU A 196 20.04 24.17 17.99
C GLU A 196 18.89 24.13 16.98
N VAL A 197 18.43 22.91 16.68
CA VAL A 197 17.25 22.72 15.81
C VAL A 197 16.00 22.88 16.66
N TYR A 198 15.29 23.99 16.49
CA TYR A 198 14.12 24.35 17.28
C TYR A 198 12.79 23.87 16.66
N LYS A 199 12.69 23.90 15.33
CA LYS A 199 11.46 23.56 14.59
C LYS A 199 11.79 22.81 13.32
N LEU A 200 10.93 21.84 13.01
CA LEU A 200 10.98 21.07 11.77
C LEU A 200 9.63 21.20 11.06
N PHE A 201 9.69 21.46 9.75
CA PHE A 201 8.52 21.59 8.90
C PHE A 201 8.65 20.59 7.74
N HIS A 202 7.54 19.92 7.44
CA HIS A 202 7.40 19.07 6.27
C HIS A 202 6.12 19.45 5.52
N PHE A 203 6.21 19.46 4.20
CA PHE A 203 5.09 19.68 3.30
C PHE A 203 5.24 18.70 2.13
N SER A 204 4.19 17.93 1.85
CA SER A 204 4.17 16.97 0.76
C SER A 204 2.86 17.03 -0.01
N LEU A 205 3.00 17.03 -1.34
CA LEU A 205 1.92 16.94 -2.31
C LEU A 205 1.85 15.49 -2.80
N CYS A 206 0.82 14.76 -2.41
CA CYS A 206 0.61 13.39 -2.85
C CYS A 206 -0.20 13.36 -4.14
N ARG A 207 0.19 12.50 -5.08
CA ARG A 207 -0.57 12.20 -6.31
C ARG A 207 -0.86 10.71 -6.32
N ASP A 208 -2.10 10.34 -6.04
CA ASP A 208 -2.51 8.95 -6.01
C ASP A 208 -3.05 8.54 -7.39
N PRO A 209 -2.45 7.52 -8.06
CA PRO A 209 -2.91 7.05 -9.36
C PRO A 209 -4.27 6.32 -9.33
N LEU A 210 -4.90 6.16 -8.17
CA LEU A 210 -6.21 5.54 -8.00
C LEU A 210 -7.32 6.54 -7.67
N ILE A 211 -6.98 7.80 -7.39
CA ILE A 211 -7.95 8.84 -7.01
C ILE A 211 -8.30 9.67 -8.26
N SER A 212 -9.57 9.57 -8.67
CA SER A 212 -10.17 10.37 -9.74
C SER A 212 -11.11 11.43 -9.14
N PRO A 213 -11.15 12.66 -9.69
CA PRO A 213 -10.62 13.09 -11.00
C PRO A 213 -9.16 13.59 -11.00
N GLU A 214 -8.52 13.71 -9.83
CA GLU A 214 -7.22 14.37 -9.66
C GLU A 214 -6.13 13.72 -10.50
N LYS A 215 -6.13 12.39 -10.61
CA LYS A 215 -5.24 11.66 -11.51
C LYS A 215 -5.39 12.10 -12.97
N GLU A 216 -6.62 12.18 -13.47
CA GLU A 216 -6.89 12.50 -14.88
C GLU A 216 -6.62 13.98 -15.19
N LEU A 217 -6.69 14.84 -14.17
CA LEU A 217 -6.39 16.26 -14.27
C LEU A 217 -4.92 16.60 -13.95
N GLY A 218 -4.10 15.62 -13.56
CA GLY A 218 -2.71 15.84 -13.15
C GLY A 218 -2.55 16.62 -11.84
N LEU A 219 -3.59 16.67 -11.00
CA LEU A 219 -3.65 17.43 -9.76
C LEU A 219 -3.17 16.60 -8.56
N PRO A 220 -2.68 17.25 -7.48
CA PRO A 220 -2.40 16.57 -6.22
C PRO A 220 -3.71 16.07 -5.59
N SER A 221 -3.73 14.79 -5.22
CA SER A 221 -4.86 14.13 -4.57
C SER A 221 -4.95 14.46 -3.07
N SER A 222 -3.82 14.81 -2.45
CA SER A 222 -3.79 15.20 -1.03
C SER A 222 -2.57 16.06 -0.73
N VAL A 223 -2.71 16.93 0.28
CA VAL A 223 -1.63 17.74 0.83
C VAL A 223 -1.47 17.41 2.29
N THR A 224 -0.25 17.08 2.68
CA THR A 224 0.08 16.80 4.07
C THR A 224 1.16 17.74 4.55
N GLY A 225 0.89 18.41 5.67
CA GLY A 225 1.82 19.28 6.34
C GLY A 225 2.07 18.76 7.74
N GLN A 226 3.33 18.71 8.17
CA GLN A 226 3.68 18.41 9.55
C GLN A 226 4.58 19.50 10.10
N LYS A 227 4.21 20.03 11.27
CA LYS A 227 5.03 20.97 12.03
C LYS A 227 5.38 20.33 13.36
N ARG A 228 6.66 20.27 13.68
CA ARG A 228 7.15 19.75 14.97
C ARG A 228 8.06 20.74 15.64
N HIS A 229 7.87 20.88 16.94
CA HIS A 229 8.73 21.62 17.84
C HIS A 229 9.68 20.62 18.50
N LEU A 230 10.97 20.96 18.56
CA LEU A 230 12.02 20.12 19.09
C LEU A 230 12.57 20.79 20.34
N ASP A 231 12.38 20.14 21.49
CA ASP A 231 12.99 20.57 22.74
C ASP A 231 14.45 20.09 22.80
N PRO A 232 15.44 21.01 22.84
CA PRO A 232 16.85 20.67 22.76
C PRO A 232 17.37 19.91 23.99
N GLU A 233 16.68 20.00 25.13
CA GLU A 233 17.06 19.36 26.40
C GLU A 233 16.45 17.95 26.56
N MET A 234 15.67 17.44 25.61
CA MET A 234 15.09 16.10 25.70
C MET A 234 16.14 14.99 25.53
N THR A 235 16.30 14.15 26.57
CA THR A 235 17.14 12.93 26.57
C THR A 235 16.35 11.69 27.01
N GLY A 236 16.70 10.52 26.47
CA GLY A 236 16.17 9.21 26.91
C GLY A 236 14.95 8.69 26.15
N GLN A 237 14.13 7.85 26.80
CA GLN A 237 13.00 7.13 26.21
C GLN A 237 11.87 8.01 25.65
N LYS A 238 11.73 9.26 26.14
CA LYS A 238 10.84 10.27 25.54
C LYS A 238 11.19 10.59 24.08
N LYS A 239 12.40 10.26 23.60
CA LYS A 239 12.84 10.47 22.21
C LYS A 239 12.36 9.39 21.23
N LEU A 240 12.12 8.17 21.71
CA LEU A 240 11.78 7.01 20.87
C LEU A 240 10.35 7.06 20.31
N GLU A 241 9.40 7.67 21.02
CA GLU A 241 8.06 7.99 20.46
C GLU A 241 8.09 9.22 19.52
N PHE A 242 9.15 10.03 19.57
CA PHE A 242 9.35 11.23 18.74
C PHE A 242 10.08 10.94 17.41
N GLU A 243 10.60 9.73 17.20
CA GLU A 243 11.56 9.43 16.12
C GLU A 243 10.94 9.07 14.76
N SER A 244 9.61 8.92 14.64
CA SER A 244 8.99 8.75 13.31
C SER A 244 8.53 10.09 12.72
N PHE A 245 9.49 10.98 12.41
CA PHE A 245 9.22 12.10 11.50
C PHE A 245 9.26 11.57 10.06
N ALA A 246 8.08 11.34 9.48
CA ALA A 246 7.98 10.82 8.13
C ALA A 246 8.34 11.91 7.11
N LEU A 247 9.58 11.91 6.63
CA LEU A 247 10.11 12.94 5.72
C LEU A 247 9.43 12.97 4.35
N PHE A 248 8.91 11.85 3.85
CA PHE A 248 8.45 11.74 2.46
C PHE A 248 7.15 10.93 2.30
N ASN A 249 6.57 10.41 3.38
CA ASN A 249 5.41 9.53 3.26
C ASN A 249 4.54 9.56 4.53
N ASN A 250 3.45 10.33 4.50
CA ASN A 250 2.37 10.23 5.48
C ASN A 250 1.38 9.12 5.09
N ALA A 251 1.85 7.99 4.55
CA ALA A 251 1.06 6.78 4.47
C ALA A 251 0.89 6.19 5.87
N LYS A 252 0.08 6.82 6.70
CA LYS A 252 -0.79 6.00 7.53
C LYS A 252 -1.82 5.44 6.56
N PRO A 253 -1.83 4.13 6.27
CA PRO A 253 -2.96 3.54 5.58
C PRO A 253 -4.24 3.92 6.33
N LEU A 254 -5.35 4.04 5.61
CA LEU A 254 -6.72 4.31 6.10
C LEU A 254 -7.22 3.33 7.21
N THR A 255 -6.34 2.49 7.79
CA THR A 255 -6.62 1.47 8.79
C THR A 255 -6.29 1.88 10.23
N SER A 256 -5.80 3.11 10.47
CA SER A 256 -5.76 3.66 11.83
C SER A 256 -6.78 4.78 11.96
N ASP A 257 -7.70 4.67 12.92
CA ASP A 257 -8.79 5.61 13.27
C ASP A 257 -8.35 7.04 13.63
N THR A 258 -7.08 7.38 13.43
CA THR A 258 -6.59 8.76 13.46
C THR A 258 -6.47 9.22 12.02
N GLU A 259 -7.47 9.97 11.55
CA GLU A 259 -7.38 10.63 10.26
C GLU A 259 -6.06 11.41 10.19
N PRO A 260 -5.30 11.31 9.08
CA PRO A 260 -4.23 12.27 8.85
C PRO A 260 -4.86 13.66 8.93
N GLU A 261 -4.21 14.61 9.60
CA GLU A 261 -4.63 16.02 9.59
C GLU A 261 -4.62 16.51 8.13
N LEU A 262 -5.74 16.31 7.43
CA LEU A 262 -5.95 16.81 6.08
C LEU A 262 -5.91 18.33 6.23
N GLN A 263 -4.84 18.94 5.76
CA GLN A 263 -4.80 20.38 5.68
C GLN A 263 -5.80 20.78 4.61
N ALA A 264 -6.83 21.52 5.01
CA ALA A 264 -7.78 22.11 4.09
C ALA A 264 -6.99 22.94 3.07
N MET A 265 -6.95 22.47 1.82
CA MET A 265 -6.46 23.28 0.72
C MET A 265 -7.44 24.44 0.54
N GLY A 266 -6.93 25.66 0.58
CA GLY A 266 -7.73 26.86 0.45
C GLY A 266 -6.87 28.04 0.02
N LEU A 267 -7.53 29.12 -0.34
CA LEU A 267 -6.89 30.41 -0.60
C LEU A 267 -6.68 31.12 0.74
N THR A 268 -5.45 31.54 1.03
CA THR A 268 -5.18 32.40 2.19
C THR A 268 -5.05 33.83 1.71
N PHE A 269 -5.95 34.71 2.15
CA PHE A 269 -5.86 36.14 1.89
C PHE A 269 -5.11 36.79 3.07
N SER A 270 -3.95 37.35 2.79
CA SER A 270 -3.18 38.11 3.78
C SER A 270 -3.11 39.57 3.36
N ASP A 271 -3.80 40.43 4.08
CA ASP A 271 -3.66 41.89 3.97
C ASP A 271 -3.62 42.49 5.39
N PRO A 272 -2.68 43.40 5.70
CA PRO A 272 -2.63 44.09 6.99
C PRO A 272 -3.96 44.75 7.39
N ILE A 273 -4.77 45.18 6.41
CA ILE A 273 -6.08 45.76 6.68
C ILE A 273 -7.05 44.75 7.28
N LEU A 274 -6.95 43.47 6.89
CA LEU A 274 -7.78 42.37 7.41
C LEU A 274 -7.36 41.95 8.83
N THR A 275 -6.20 42.43 9.33
CA THR A 275 -5.67 42.09 10.66
C THR A 275 -5.97 43.14 11.73
N MET A 276 -6.61 44.25 11.36
CA MET A 276 -6.98 45.32 12.29
C MET A 276 -8.19 44.90 13.15
N ALA A 277 -8.16 45.27 14.44
CA ALA A 277 -9.13 44.82 15.44
C ALA A 277 -10.56 45.38 15.25
N GLU A 278 -10.70 46.51 14.56
CA GLU A 278 -11.98 47.22 14.40
C GLU A 278 -12.29 47.53 12.93
N GLY A 279 -13.57 47.65 12.61
CA GLY A 279 -14.11 48.00 11.28
C GLY A 279 -14.83 46.84 10.57
N GLU A 280 -15.98 47.12 9.95
CA GLU A 280 -16.64 46.18 9.04
C GLU A 280 -15.95 46.21 7.67
N ARG A 281 -15.69 45.02 7.12
CA ARG A 281 -15.01 44.84 5.84
C ARG A 281 -15.80 43.88 4.98
N GLU A 282 -16.09 44.27 3.76
CA GLU A 282 -16.69 43.42 2.75
C GLU A 282 -15.61 43.01 1.74
N LEU A 283 -15.48 41.71 1.49
CA LEU A 283 -14.54 41.16 0.52
C LEU A 283 -15.35 40.46 -0.58
N SER A 284 -15.42 41.08 -1.76
CA SER A 284 -16.06 40.48 -2.93
C SER A 284 -15.01 39.79 -3.80
N LEU A 285 -15.11 38.47 -3.91
CA LEU A 285 -14.24 37.66 -4.75
C LEU A 285 -14.95 37.32 -6.06
N VAL A 286 -14.33 37.64 -7.19
CA VAL A 286 -14.80 37.26 -8.52
C VAL A 286 -13.76 36.32 -9.12
N PHE A 287 -14.15 35.07 -9.35
CA PHE A 287 -13.32 34.09 -10.04
C PHE A 287 -13.74 34.01 -11.50
N GLU A 288 -12.88 34.48 -12.39
CA GLU A 288 -13.02 34.27 -13.83
C GLU A 288 -12.18 33.06 -14.24
N LEU A 289 -12.85 31.94 -14.47
CA LEU A 289 -12.21 30.71 -14.93
C LEU A 289 -11.99 30.80 -16.44
N GLN A 290 -10.72 30.80 -16.86
CA GLN A 290 -10.33 30.71 -18.25
C GLN A 290 -9.70 29.35 -18.53
N GLU A 291 -9.96 28.80 -19.71
CA GLU A 291 -9.30 27.58 -20.13
C GLU A 291 -7.80 27.81 -20.37
N VAL A 292 -7.00 26.80 -20.02
CA VAL A 292 -5.55 26.82 -20.20
C VAL A 292 -5.23 26.92 -21.71
N GLY A 293 -4.46 27.93 -22.10
CA GLY A 293 -4.07 28.16 -23.49
C GLY A 293 -5.12 28.85 -24.37
N SER A 294 -6.25 29.28 -23.80
CA SER A 294 -7.32 29.97 -24.53
C SER A 294 -6.86 31.24 -25.27
N SER A 295 -5.87 31.96 -24.75
CA SER A 295 -5.31 33.17 -25.39
C SER A 295 -4.72 32.92 -26.78
N GLN A 296 -3.99 31.82 -26.98
CA GLN A 296 -3.42 31.44 -28.28
C GLN A 296 -4.52 31.04 -29.26
N LEU A 297 -5.51 30.28 -28.79
CA LEU A 297 -6.65 29.87 -29.60
C LEU A 297 -7.49 31.08 -30.04
N TYR A 298 -7.72 32.05 -29.14
CA TYR A 298 -8.43 33.29 -29.46
C TYR A 298 -7.71 34.10 -30.54
N GLN A 299 -6.38 34.20 -30.46
CA GLN A 299 -5.61 34.89 -31.49
C GLN A 299 -5.79 34.23 -32.86
N ARG A 300 -5.68 32.90 -32.96
CA ARG A 300 -5.89 32.20 -34.24
C ARG A 300 -7.30 32.35 -34.78
N LEU A 301 -8.31 32.17 -33.93
CA LEU A 301 -9.71 32.34 -34.30
C LEU A 301 -10.01 33.77 -34.78
N SER A 302 -9.38 34.79 -34.18
CA SER A 302 -9.50 36.18 -34.61
C SER A 302 -8.84 36.47 -35.97
N LEU A 303 -7.77 35.76 -36.32
CA LEU A 303 -7.12 35.88 -37.62
C LEU A 303 -7.98 35.23 -38.72
N LEU A 304 -8.63 34.11 -38.40
CA LEU A 304 -9.54 33.42 -39.32
C LEU A 304 -10.79 34.24 -39.62
N SER A 305 -11.41 34.83 -38.59
CA SER A 305 -12.58 35.69 -38.80
C SER A 305 -12.25 36.99 -39.54
N ARG A 306 -11.02 37.51 -39.42
CA ARG A 306 -10.54 38.65 -40.23
C ARG A 306 -10.29 38.28 -41.69
N ALA A 307 -9.64 37.14 -41.93
CA ALA A 307 -9.30 36.70 -43.28
C ALA A 307 -10.55 36.51 -44.17
N ASP A 308 -11.67 36.06 -43.61
CA ASP A 308 -12.93 35.90 -44.36
C ASP A 308 -13.64 37.25 -44.64
N ASN A 309 -13.43 38.25 -43.77
CA ASN A 309 -13.99 39.59 -43.96
C ASN A 309 -13.22 40.44 -44.98
N ASP A 310 -11.96 40.09 -45.28
CA ASP A 310 -11.07 40.86 -46.18
C ASP A 310 -11.29 40.50 -47.67
N ASN A 311 -12.47 40.80 -48.24
CA ASN A 311 -12.81 40.80 -49.70
C ASN A 311 -12.40 39.57 -50.55
N SER A 312 -11.89 38.51 -49.94
CA SER A 312 -11.40 37.27 -50.53
C SER A 312 -11.96 36.14 -49.67
N PRO A 313 -13.23 35.73 -49.90
CA PRO A 313 -13.87 34.72 -49.07
C PRO A 313 -13.03 33.45 -49.08
N LEU A 314 -12.78 32.89 -47.89
CA LEU A 314 -12.01 31.66 -47.77
C LEU A 314 -12.73 30.54 -48.51
N THR A 315 -11.97 29.71 -49.22
CA THR A 315 -12.53 28.51 -49.84
C THR A 315 -12.96 27.50 -48.78
N ASP A 316 -13.94 26.66 -49.11
CA ASP A 316 -14.46 25.62 -48.21
C ASP A 316 -13.33 24.74 -47.64
N ASP A 317 -12.32 24.42 -48.46
CA ASP A 317 -11.16 23.62 -48.06
C ASP A 317 -10.23 24.39 -47.10
N GLU A 318 -10.05 25.70 -47.29
CA GLU A 318 -9.25 26.55 -46.39
C GLU A 318 -9.90 26.70 -45.03
N ILE A 319 -11.23 26.82 -44.97
CA ILE A 319 -12.00 26.87 -43.71
C ILE A 319 -11.84 25.56 -42.93
N VAL A 320 -11.98 24.42 -43.62
CA VAL A 320 -11.81 23.08 -43.01
C VAL A 320 -10.39 22.91 -42.48
N ALA A 321 -9.38 23.25 -43.28
CA ALA A 321 -7.97 23.15 -42.87
C ALA A 321 -7.67 24.06 -41.67
N ALA A 322 -8.19 25.29 -41.67
CA ALA A 322 -8.05 26.23 -40.57
C ALA A 322 -8.61 25.69 -39.26
N PHE A 323 -9.86 25.23 -39.25
CA PHE A 323 -10.46 24.65 -38.03
C PHE A 323 -9.79 23.34 -37.61
N ALA A 324 -9.30 22.53 -38.55
CA ALA A 324 -8.52 21.33 -38.23
C ALA A 324 -7.23 21.66 -37.48
N THR A 325 -6.57 22.78 -37.79
CA THR A 325 -5.40 23.23 -37.03
C THR A 325 -5.76 23.70 -35.61
N VAL A 326 -6.88 24.42 -35.46
CA VAL A 326 -7.36 24.86 -34.13
C VAL A 326 -7.76 23.65 -33.27
N ILE A 327 -8.46 22.67 -33.84
CA ILE A 327 -8.83 21.44 -33.14
C ILE A 327 -7.59 20.64 -32.72
N LYS A 328 -6.56 20.59 -33.56
CA LYS A 328 -5.29 19.94 -33.19
C LYS A 328 -4.66 20.59 -31.95
N GLU A 329 -4.59 21.92 -31.91
CA GLU A 329 -4.07 22.65 -30.75
C GLU A 329 -4.93 22.44 -29.50
N ILE A 330 -6.26 22.39 -29.65
CA ILE A 330 -7.16 22.07 -28.55
C ILE A 330 -6.86 20.69 -27.96
N ILE A 331 -6.65 19.67 -28.82
CA ILE A 331 -6.30 18.31 -28.37
C ILE A 331 -4.94 18.32 -27.65
N GLU A 332 -3.95 19.06 -28.16
CA GLU A 332 -2.63 19.22 -27.54
C GLU A 332 -2.69 19.87 -26.15
N LEU A 333 -3.49 20.91 -25.97
CA LEU A 333 -3.71 21.54 -24.67
C LEU A 333 -4.42 20.60 -23.68
N GLN A 334 -5.16 19.62 -24.19
CA GLN A 334 -5.85 18.60 -23.40
C GLN A 334 -5.09 17.27 -23.30
N ALA A 335 -3.78 17.28 -23.59
CA ALA A 335 -2.91 16.11 -23.43
C ALA A 335 -3.05 15.40 -22.06
N PRO A 336 -3.19 16.11 -20.91
CA PRO A 336 -3.40 15.44 -19.62
C PRO A 336 -4.71 14.62 -19.56
N ILE A 337 -5.76 15.12 -20.21
CA ILE A 337 -7.10 14.51 -20.24
C ILE A 337 -7.12 13.29 -21.16
N PHE A 338 -6.52 13.43 -22.36
CA PHE A 338 -6.54 12.37 -23.36
C PHE A 338 -5.40 11.35 -23.18
N SER A 339 -4.32 11.70 -22.47
CA SER A 339 -3.15 10.83 -22.29
C SER A 339 -2.67 10.25 -23.62
N ASP A 340 -2.42 8.94 -23.70
CA ASP A 340 -1.93 8.26 -24.90
C ASP A 340 -2.93 8.30 -26.09
N TRP A 341 -4.21 8.63 -25.85
CA TRP A 341 -5.22 8.69 -26.92
C TRP A 341 -5.10 9.87 -27.84
N GLN A 342 -4.40 10.92 -27.43
CA GLN A 342 -4.12 12.05 -28.33
C GLN A 342 -3.49 11.58 -29.66
N LEU A 343 -2.71 10.49 -29.63
CA LEU A 343 -2.08 9.92 -30.83
C LEU A 343 -3.08 9.24 -31.79
N HIS A 344 -4.26 8.88 -31.30
CA HIS A 344 -5.30 8.20 -32.08
C HIS A 344 -6.35 9.17 -32.64
N ILE A 345 -6.47 10.37 -32.07
CA ILE A 345 -7.43 11.38 -32.53
C ILE A 345 -6.84 12.13 -33.73
N LYS A 346 -7.38 11.87 -34.93
CA LYS A 346 -7.02 12.63 -36.13
C LYS A 346 -7.86 13.89 -36.21
N SER A 347 -7.23 15.07 -36.17
CA SER A 347 -7.97 16.35 -36.24
C SER A 347 -8.83 16.47 -37.50
N GLN A 348 -8.37 15.93 -38.64
CA GLN A 348 -9.12 15.94 -39.89
C GLN A 348 -10.44 15.15 -39.80
N GLU A 349 -10.38 13.96 -39.19
CA GLU A 349 -11.54 13.07 -39.03
C GLU A 349 -12.61 13.70 -38.12
N VAL A 350 -12.17 14.44 -37.10
CA VAL A 350 -13.08 15.23 -36.24
C VAL A 350 -13.77 16.34 -37.03
N VAL A 351 -13.05 17.05 -37.90
CA VAL A 351 -13.61 18.16 -38.69
C VAL A 351 -14.56 17.63 -39.77
N ASP A 352 -14.27 16.46 -40.35
CA ASP A 352 -15.13 15.80 -41.34
C ASP A 352 -16.52 15.44 -40.75
N HIS A 353 -16.61 15.24 -39.43
CA HIS A 353 -17.88 15.05 -38.73
C HIS A 353 -18.68 16.33 -38.51
N ILE A 354 -18.09 17.51 -38.74
CA ILE A 354 -18.74 18.81 -38.61
C ILE A 354 -19.15 19.30 -40.00
N THR A 355 -20.43 19.60 -40.19
CA THR A 355 -20.90 20.11 -41.50
C THR A 355 -20.27 21.46 -41.84
N ILE A 356 -19.91 21.68 -43.11
CA ILE A 356 -19.31 22.94 -43.58
C ILE A 356 -20.20 24.15 -43.27
N THR A 357 -21.52 23.98 -43.32
CA THR A 357 -22.50 24.99 -42.96
C THR A 357 -22.38 25.40 -41.50
N ALA A 358 -22.13 24.44 -40.60
CA ALA A 358 -21.90 24.72 -39.19
C ALA A 358 -20.56 25.45 -38.97
N LEU A 359 -19.48 25.06 -39.65
CA LEU A 359 -18.20 25.76 -39.58
C LEU A 359 -18.32 27.21 -40.09
N LYS A 360 -19.00 27.42 -41.22
CA LYS A 360 -19.27 28.77 -41.76
C LYS A 360 -20.09 29.63 -40.82
N ALA A 361 -21.04 29.04 -40.09
CA ALA A 361 -21.82 29.75 -39.07
C ALA A 361 -20.98 30.20 -37.86
N LEU A 362 -19.77 29.66 -37.67
CA LEU A 362 -18.86 30.09 -36.60
C LEU A 362 -18.11 31.37 -36.93
N LEU A 363 -17.77 31.62 -38.19
CA LEU A 363 -16.96 32.77 -38.59
C LEU A 363 -17.48 34.14 -38.10
N PRO A 364 -18.81 34.44 -38.13
CA PRO A 364 -19.31 35.73 -37.65
C PRO A 364 -19.41 35.84 -36.12
N LEU A 365 -19.22 34.76 -35.36
CA LEU A 365 -19.31 34.77 -33.89
C LEU A 365 -18.06 35.40 -33.25
N ALA A 366 -18.22 35.91 -32.02
CA ALA A 366 -17.07 36.34 -31.21
C ALA A 366 -16.13 35.14 -30.92
N PRO A 367 -14.80 35.35 -30.79
CA PRO A 367 -13.84 34.26 -30.57
C PRO A 367 -14.16 33.37 -29.36
N GLU A 368 -14.74 33.93 -28.31
CA GLU A 368 -15.23 33.18 -27.13
C GLU A 368 -16.36 32.20 -27.47
N ALA A 369 -17.34 32.65 -28.25
CA ALA A 369 -18.45 31.82 -28.70
C ALA A 369 -18.01 30.79 -29.75
N GLN A 370 -17.05 31.15 -30.61
CA GLN A 370 -16.41 30.22 -31.56
C GLN A 370 -15.71 29.08 -30.81
N LEU A 371 -14.87 29.41 -29.82
CA LEU A 371 -14.13 28.45 -29.02
C LEU A 371 -15.07 27.53 -28.24
N GLN A 372 -16.08 28.07 -27.56
CA GLN A 372 -17.08 27.26 -26.86
C GLN A 372 -17.81 26.28 -27.78
N THR A 373 -18.17 26.74 -28.99
CA THR A 373 -18.84 25.88 -29.96
C THR A 373 -17.90 24.82 -30.52
N LEU A 374 -16.64 25.17 -30.79
CA LEU A 374 -15.63 24.19 -31.23
C LEU A 374 -15.39 23.09 -30.21
N TYR A 375 -15.32 23.43 -28.91
CA TYR A 375 -15.24 22.42 -27.86
C TYR A 375 -16.46 21.50 -27.85
N ARG A 376 -17.65 22.08 -27.98
CA ARG A 376 -18.89 21.29 -28.04
C ARG A 376 -18.87 20.31 -29.22
N GLU A 377 -18.56 20.80 -30.42
CA GLU A 377 -18.51 19.97 -31.62
C GLU A 377 -17.40 18.92 -31.55
N LEU A 378 -16.23 19.26 -30.99
CA LEU A 378 -15.13 18.32 -30.76
C LEU A 378 -15.58 17.13 -29.89
N TYR A 379 -16.19 17.38 -28.73
CA TYR A 379 -16.61 16.28 -27.84
C TYR A 379 -17.78 15.49 -28.41
N LEU A 380 -18.70 16.12 -29.16
CA LEU A 380 -19.79 15.40 -29.84
C LEU A 380 -19.26 14.52 -30.98
N ALA A 381 -18.31 15.01 -31.77
CA ALA A 381 -17.63 14.22 -32.80
C ALA A 381 -16.87 13.04 -32.19
N LEU A 382 -16.08 13.27 -31.13
CA LEU A 382 -15.38 12.21 -30.40
C LEU A 382 -16.35 11.18 -29.80
N LEU A 383 -17.50 11.62 -29.26
CA LEU A 383 -18.52 10.69 -28.75
C LEU A 383 -19.07 9.80 -29.87
N ASN A 384 -19.32 10.35 -31.06
CA ASN A 384 -19.80 9.59 -32.21
C ASN A 384 -18.77 8.58 -32.71
N ILE A 385 -17.52 9.02 -32.92
CA ILE A 385 -16.41 8.16 -33.36
C ILE A 385 -16.24 6.98 -32.40
N THR A 386 -16.14 7.26 -31.10
CA THR A 386 -15.93 6.23 -30.07
C THR A 386 -17.12 5.29 -29.93
N THR A 387 -18.35 5.80 -30.09
CA THR A 387 -19.56 4.97 -30.09
C THR A 387 -19.59 4.03 -31.30
N GLN A 388 -19.23 4.51 -32.50
CA GLN A 388 -19.18 3.70 -33.71
C GLN A 388 -18.11 2.60 -33.62
N GLU A 389 -16.90 2.93 -33.14
CA GLU A 389 -15.84 1.94 -32.94
C GLU A 389 -16.23 0.86 -31.91
N LEU A 390 -16.92 1.23 -30.83
CA LEU A 390 -17.40 0.28 -29.82
C LEU A 390 -18.51 -0.65 -30.34
N LEU A 391 -19.35 -0.16 -31.26
CA LEU A 391 -20.38 -0.98 -31.92
C LEU A 391 -19.77 -1.98 -32.92
N GLN A 392 -18.66 -1.62 -33.58
CA GLN A 392 -17.95 -2.50 -34.52
C GLN A 392 -17.01 -3.48 -33.81
N HIS A 393 -16.37 -3.06 -32.72
CA HIS A 393 -15.41 -3.85 -31.94
C HIS A 393 -15.79 -3.83 -30.45
N SER A 394 -16.64 -4.78 -30.04
CA SER A 394 -17.33 -4.82 -28.74
C SER A 394 -16.45 -4.91 -27.48
N ASN A 395 -15.13 -5.07 -27.60
CA ASN A 395 -14.27 -5.47 -26.47
C ASN A 395 -12.94 -4.71 -26.28
N SER A 396 -12.82 -3.45 -26.75
CA SER A 396 -11.69 -2.59 -26.38
C SER A 396 -11.95 -1.91 -25.02
N LYS A 397 -11.25 -2.35 -23.95
CA LYS A 397 -11.26 -1.66 -22.63
C LYS A 397 -10.85 -0.19 -22.77
N THR A 398 -9.94 0.10 -23.68
CA THR A 398 -9.42 1.43 -23.99
C THR A 398 -10.51 2.33 -24.56
N ASN A 399 -11.31 1.86 -25.51
CA ASN A 399 -12.37 2.67 -26.14
C ASN A 399 -13.51 2.97 -25.15
N LYS A 400 -13.81 2.04 -24.24
CA LYS A 400 -14.79 2.26 -23.16
C LYS A 400 -14.33 3.36 -22.21
N ALA A 401 -13.06 3.36 -21.83
CA ALA A 401 -12.51 4.41 -20.96
C ALA A 401 -12.57 5.79 -21.65
N LEU A 402 -12.29 5.86 -22.96
CA LEU A 402 -12.35 7.11 -23.73
C LEU A 402 -13.77 7.66 -23.81
N LEU A 403 -14.76 6.80 -24.05
CA LEU A 403 -16.17 7.17 -24.01
C LEU A 403 -16.54 7.82 -22.66
N PHE A 404 -16.14 7.20 -21.54
CA PHE A 404 -16.44 7.75 -20.21
C PHE A 404 -15.71 9.07 -19.94
N ARG A 405 -14.48 9.26 -20.42
CA ARG A 405 -13.78 10.55 -20.32
C ARG A 405 -14.50 11.64 -21.10
N VAL A 406 -14.89 11.36 -22.35
CA VAL A 406 -15.63 12.32 -23.20
C VAL A 406 -16.97 12.67 -22.57
N LEU A 407 -17.73 11.68 -22.08
CA LEU A 407 -18.97 11.92 -21.35
C LEU A 407 -18.76 12.73 -20.07
N GLY A 408 -17.70 12.43 -19.31
CA GLY A 408 -17.32 13.20 -18.12
C GLY A 408 -17.04 14.66 -18.44
N GLN A 409 -16.32 14.94 -19.53
CA GLN A 409 -16.04 16.30 -19.99
C GLN A 409 -17.31 17.03 -20.45
N LEU A 410 -18.20 16.36 -21.18
CA LEU A 410 -19.49 16.93 -21.58
C LEU A 410 -20.34 17.33 -20.37
N MET A 411 -20.42 16.46 -19.36
CA MET A 411 -21.18 16.69 -18.13
C MET A 411 -20.55 17.78 -17.26
N ALA A 412 -19.22 17.76 -17.10
CA ALA A 412 -18.50 18.77 -16.34
C ALA A 412 -18.69 20.17 -16.95
N ARG A 413 -18.61 20.28 -18.27
CA ARG A 413 -18.83 21.56 -18.97
C ARG A 413 -20.27 22.05 -18.86
N GLN A 414 -21.26 21.16 -18.97
CA GLN A 414 -22.65 21.52 -18.72
C GLN A 414 -22.88 22.04 -17.29
N ALA A 415 -22.17 21.48 -16.29
CA ALA A 415 -22.31 21.88 -14.90
C ALA A 415 -21.57 23.19 -14.54
N LEU A 416 -20.42 23.46 -15.19
CA LEU A 416 -19.57 24.60 -14.88
C LEU A 416 -19.99 25.90 -15.60
N TYR A 417 -20.65 25.81 -16.75
CA TYR A 417 -21.11 26.99 -17.48
C TYR A 417 -22.44 27.51 -16.91
N ARG A 418 -22.54 28.84 -16.73
CA ARG A 418 -23.79 29.50 -16.30
C ARG A 418 -24.88 29.47 -17.38
N GLN A 419 -24.50 29.29 -18.64
CA GLN A 419 -25.40 29.19 -19.78
C GLN A 419 -25.55 27.73 -20.21
N GLN A 420 -26.68 27.39 -20.83
CA GLN A 420 -26.93 26.06 -21.34
C GLN A 420 -25.93 25.73 -22.46
N TRP A 421 -24.91 24.92 -22.14
CA TRP A 421 -23.81 24.59 -23.05
C TRP A 421 -24.24 23.54 -24.10
N LEU A 422 -25.06 22.56 -23.69
CA LEU A 422 -25.74 21.57 -24.52
C LEU A 422 -27.25 21.89 -24.63
N GLY A 423 -27.76 22.07 -25.84
CA GLY A 423 -29.18 22.19 -26.12
C GLY A 423 -29.90 20.83 -26.14
N ASP A 424 -31.23 20.87 -26.25
CA ASP A 424 -32.09 19.68 -26.14
C ASP A 424 -31.82 18.64 -27.24
N GLU A 425 -31.49 19.09 -28.45
CA GLU A 425 -31.12 18.20 -29.57
C GLU A 425 -29.79 17.49 -29.34
N GLN A 426 -28.79 18.18 -28.78
CA GLN A 426 -27.51 17.57 -28.45
C GLN A 426 -27.67 16.56 -27.30
N ILE A 427 -28.45 16.90 -26.27
CA ILE A 427 -28.76 15.99 -25.16
C ILE A 427 -29.50 14.75 -25.67
N ALA A 428 -30.46 14.90 -26.57
CA ALA A 428 -31.15 13.78 -27.19
C ALA A 428 -30.21 12.89 -28.01
N THR A 429 -29.22 13.48 -28.69
CA THR A 429 -28.21 12.76 -29.48
C THR A 429 -27.24 11.98 -28.59
N ILE A 430 -26.78 12.58 -27.50
CA ILE A 430 -25.96 11.92 -26.47
C ILE A 430 -26.73 10.75 -25.88
N THR A 431 -27.97 10.98 -25.44
CA THR A 431 -28.84 9.96 -24.83
C THR A 431 -29.13 8.79 -25.79
N ARG A 432 -29.36 9.07 -27.08
CA ARG A 432 -29.54 8.04 -28.10
C ARG A 432 -28.28 7.19 -28.30
N SER A 433 -27.12 7.84 -28.29
CA SER A 433 -25.82 7.19 -28.50
C SER A 433 -25.44 6.30 -27.31
N THR A 434 -25.65 6.77 -26.07
CA THR A 434 -25.44 5.96 -24.86
C THR A 434 -26.46 4.83 -24.75
N ASN A 435 -27.73 5.03 -25.09
CA ASN A 435 -28.74 3.96 -25.08
C ASN A 435 -28.44 2.83 -26.07
N ARG A 436 -27.87 3.15 -27.25
CA ARG A 436 -27.43 2.15 -28.23
C ARG A 436 -26.31 1.25 -27.69
N LEU A 437 -25.46 1.76 -26.80
CA LEU A 437 -24.39 0.99 -26.17
C LEU A 437 -24.89 0.10 -25.01
N LEU A 438 -26.00 0.48 -24.37
CA LEU A 438 -26.58 -0.24 -23.23
C LEU A 438 -27.53 -1.39 -23.62
N THR A 439 -27.99 -1.45 -24.88
CA THR A 439 -28.93 -2.48 -25.37
C THR A 439 -28.29 -3.43 -26.40
N PRO A 440 -27.45 -4.40 -26.00
CA PRO A 440 -27.13 -5.51 -26.87
C PRO A 440 -28.23 -6.59 -26.72
N THR A 441 -28.81 -7.04 -27.84
CA THR A 441 -29.77 -8.16 -27.97
C THR A 441 -31.27 -7.91 -27.70
N LEU A 442 -32.02 -7.58 -28.77
CA LEU A 442 -33.45 -7.89 -28.93
C LEU A 442 -33.75 -8.40 -30.35
N LEU A 443 -32.92 -9.32 -30.83
CA LEU A 443 -33.14 -10.08 -32.07
C LEU A 443 -32.70 -11.55 -31.83
N MET A 444 -33.53 -12.32 -31.12
CA MET A 444 -33.57 -13.78 -31.27
C MET A 444 -34.96 -14.17 -31.79
N PRO A 445 -35.07 -15.10 -32.77
CA PRO A 445 -36.36 -15.59 -33.24
C PRO A 445 -36.99 -16.52 -32.18
N PRO A 446 -38.31 -16.76 -32.21
CA PRO A 446 -38.99 -17.49 -31.15
C PRO A 446 -38.63 -18.98 -31.22
N CYS A 447 -37.85 -19.47 -30.24
CA CYS A 447 -37.72 -20.91 -30.02
C CYS A 447 -38.90 -21.40 -29.18
N LYS A 448 -39.57 -22.42 -29.72
CA LYS A 448 -40.79 -23.10 -29.24
C LYS A 448 -40.66 -23.67 -27.82
N PRO A 449 -41.79 -23.86 -27.12
CA PRO A 449 -41.81 -24.43 -25.78
C PRO A 449 -41.68 -25.96 -25.82
N LEU A 450 -40.95 -26.52 -24.86
CA LEU A 450 -41.14 -27.87 -24.31
C LEU A 450 -40.68 -27.87 -22.86
#